data_AF-A0A961UJ50-F1
#
_entry.id   AF-A0A961UJ50-F1
#
_cell.length_a   1.000
_cell.length_b   1.000
_cell.length_c   1.000
_cell.angle_alpha   90.00
_cell.angle_beta   90.00
_cell.angle_gamma   90.00
#
_symmetry.space_group_name_H-M   'P 1'
#
loop_
_entity.id
_entity.type
_entity.pdbx_description
1 polymer ?
#
loop_
_entity_poly.entity_id
_entity_poly.type
_entity_poly.pdbx_seq_one_letter_code
_entity_poly.pdbx_strand_id
1 'polypeptide(L)' 'MTSSSQASTRTDDTGGWAEPMPTGMLVLADGTTFYGTGLGAVGKAVGEICFNTAMTG' A
#
# COMPACT_ATOMS: atom_id res chain seq x y z
N MET A 1 -27.21 -5.17 30.35
CA MET A 1 -27.19 -5.79 29.01
C MET A 1 -25.81 -5.56 28.42
N THR A 2 -24.86 -6.42 28.76
CA THR A 2 -23.47 -6.35 28.29
C THR A 2 -23.38 -7.11 26.98
N SER A 3 -23.26 -6.40 25.85
CA SER A 3 -23.03 -7.03 24.55
C SER A 3 -21.53 -7.17 24.34
N SER A 4 -21.08 -8.42 24.33
CA SER A 4 -19.70 -8.83 24.17
C SER A 4 -19.17 -8.45 22.78
N SER A 5 -18.04 -7.74 22.72
CA SER A 5 -17.29 -7.48 21.50
C SER A 5 -16.64 -8.79 21.03
N GLN A 6 -17.13 -9.38 19.94
CA GLN A 6 -16.43 -10.50 19.30
C GLN A 6 -15.45 -9.93 18.27
N ALA A 7 -14.16 -9.91 18.65
CA ALA A 7 -13.06 -9.72 17.71
C ALA A 7 -13.06 -10.92 16.75
N SER A 8 -13.34 -10.67 15.47
CA SER A 8 -13.32 -11.69 14.44
C SER A 8 -11.87 -12.04 14.09
N THR A 9 -11.30 -13.01 14.80
CA THR A 9 -10.07 -13.69 14.37
C THR A 9 -10.45 -14.76 13.34
N ARG A 10 -10.62 -14.36 12.08
CA ARG A 10 -10.75 -15.30 10.97
C ARG A 10 -9.35 -15.81 10.58
N THR A 11 -8.95 -16.94 11.16
CA THR A 11 -7.84 -17.76 10.64
C THR A 11 -8.36 -18.53 9.43
N ASP A 12 -8.09 -18.00 8.23
CA ASP A 12 -8.37 -18.66 6.96
C ASP A 12 -7.02 -19.16 6.41
N ASP A 13 -6.59 -20.33 6.88
CA ASP A 13 -5.33 -20.98 6.46
C ASP A 13 -5.54 -21.79 5.16
N THR A 14 -6.33 -21.22 4.24
CA THR A 14 -6.48 -21.76 2.89
C THR A 14 -5.27 -21.30 2.09
N GLY A 15 -4.35 -22.22 1.78
CA GLY A 15 -3.13 -21.97 0.99
C GLY A 15 -3.40 -21.54 -0.45
N GLY A 16 -4.01 -20.37 -0.60
CA GLY A 16 -4.19 -19.67 -1.87
C GLY A 16 -3.01 -18.75 -2.16
N TRP A 17 -2.94 -18.28 -3.40
CA TRP A 17 -2.04 -17.21 -3.79
C TRP A 17 -2.41 -15.95 -3.00
N ALA A 18 -1.54 -15.55 -2.06
CA ALA A 18 -1.74 -14.34 -1.28
C ALA A 18 -1.28 -13.14 -2.11
N GLU A 19 -2.18 -12.17 -2.32
CA GLU A 19 -1.80 -10.88 -2.87
C GLU A 19 -0.85 -10.17 -1.89
N PRO A 20 0.34 -9.74 -2.33
CA PRO A 20 1.26 -9.04 -1.46
C PRO A 20 0.63 -7.76 -0.89
N MET A 21 0.78 -7.54 0.42
CA MET A 21 0.37 -6.28 1.02
C MET A 21 1.26 -5.12 0.51
N PRO A 22 0.70 -4.00 0.07
CA PRO A 22 1.48 -2.83 -0.34
C PRO A 22 2.36 -2.32 0.80
N THR A 23 3.60 -1.96 0.49
CA THR A 23 4.58 -1.41 1.45
C THR A 23 4.94 0.05 1.16
N GLY A 24 4.43 0.60 0.04
CA GLY A 24 4.62 1.99 -0.37
C GLY A 24 3.36 2.59 -0.99
N MET A 25 3.28 3.92 -1.00
CA MET A 25 2.15 4.67 -1.54
C MET A 25 2.60 6.04 -2.08
N LEU A 26 2.06 6.44 -3.22
CA LEU A 26 2.17 7.78 -3.80
C LEU A 26 0.83 8.51 -3.66
N VAL A 27 0.84 9.70 -3.07
CA VAL A 27 -0.35 10.55 -2.88
C VAL A 27 -0.14 11.87 -3.60
N LEU A 28 -1.08 12.24 -4.46
CA LEU A 28 -1.05 13.49 -5.22
C LEU A 28 -1.81 14.59 -4.48
N ALA A 29 -1.57 15.85 -4.86
CA ALA A 29 -2.19 17.01 -4.24
C ALA A 29 -3.73 17.06 -4.38
N ASP A 30 -4.28 16.39 -5.41
CA ASP A 30 -5.73 16.25 -5.64
C ASP A 30 -6.36 15.11 -4.81
N GLY A 31 -5.57 14.38 -4.02
CA GLY A 31 -6.01 13.22 -3.24
C GLY A 31 -5.92 11.88 -3.98
N THR A 32 -5.56 11.87 -5.26
CA THR A 32 -5.33 10.63 -6.01
C THR A 32 -4.21 9.82 -5.36
N THR A 33 -4.42 8.52 -5.21
CA THR A 33 -3.53 7.63 -4.46
C THR A 33 -3.19 6.38 -5.27
N PHE A 34 -1.90 6.05 -5.35
CA PHE A 34 -1.38 4.83 -5.98
C PHE A 34 -0.64 3.99 -4.94
N TYR A 35 -0.98 2.70 -4.84
CA TYR A 35 -0.37 1.74 -3.92
C TYR A 35 0.64 0.85 -4.64
N GLY A 36 1.75 0.52 -3.98
CA GLY A 36 2.76 -0.36 -4.54
C GLY A 36 3.73 -0.89 -3.50
N THR A 37 4.88 -1.36 -3.97
CA THR A 37 5.95 -1.90 -3.13
C THR A 37 7.09 -0.90 -3.01
N GLY A 38 7.55 -0.63 -1.80
CA GLY A 38 8.75 0.18 -1.57
C GLY A 38 10.01 -0.55 -2.05
N LEU A 39 10.86 0.15 -2.81
CA LEU A 39 12.09 -0.38 -3.41
C LEU A 39 13.37 0.36 -2.95
N GLY A 40 13.24 1.26 -1.97
CA GLY A 40 14.33 2.11 -1.48
C GLY A 40 14.31 2.28 0.04
N ALA A 41 14.88 3.39 0.52
CA ALA A 41 14.91 3.70 1.95
C ALA A 41 13.49 3.88 2.52
N VAL A 42 13.27 3.40 3.74
CA VAL A 42 12.02 3.60 4.46
C VAL A 42 11.90 5.05 4.89
N GLY A 43 10.76 5.67 4.58
CA GLY A 43 10.51 7.05 4.97
C GLY A 43 9.36 7.68 4.20
N LYS A 44 9.32 9.01 4.23
CA LYS A 44 8.37 9.84 3.49
C LYS A 44 9.15 10.94 2.79
N ALA A 45 8.76 11.27 1.56
CA ALA A 45 9.32 12.36 0.78
C ALA A 45 8.18 13.17 0.14
N VAL A 46 8.42 14.46 -0.08
CA VAL A 46 7.48 15.39 -0.71
C VAL A 46 8.21 16.11 -1.84
N GLY A 47 7.55 16.30 -2.98
CA GLY A 47 8.11 16.98 -4.14
C GLY A 47 7.15 17.04 -5.32
N GLU A 48 7.60 17.65 -6.42
CA GLU A 48 6.90 17.62 -7.70
C GLU A 48 7.02 16.22 -8.33
N ILE A 49 5.93 15.76 -8.94
CA ILE A 49 5.91 14.51 -9.69
C ILE A 49 6.07 14.83 -11.17
N CYS A 50 7.19 14.37 -11.74
CA CYS A 50 7.48 14.46 -13.17
C CYS A 50 7.52 13.05 -13.77
N PHE A 51 7.20 12.93 -15.06
CA PHE A 51 7.41 11.71 -15.83
C PHE A 51 8.41 11.95 -16.96
N ASN A 52 9.18 10.92 -17.31
CA ASN A 52 10.09 10.93 -18.46
C ASN A 52 9.75 9.74 -19.36
N THR A 53 9.74 9.95 -20.67
CA THR A 53 9.43 8.91 -21.68
C THR A 53 10.68 8.25 -22.25
N ALA A 54 11.88 8.68 -21.83
CA ALA A 54 13.12 8.04 -22.21
C ALA A 54 13.08 6.55 -21.82
N MET A 55 13.29 5.68 -22.82
CA MET A 55 13.31 4.22 -22.60
C MET A 55 14.65 3.73 -22.06
N THR A 56 15.70 4.53 -22.25
CA THR A 56 17.05 4.26 -21.78
C THR A 56 17.59 5.48 -21.06
N GLY A 57 18.38 5.22 -20.02
CA GLY A 57 19.27 6.17 -19.37
C GLY A 57 20.70 5.90 -19.79
#